data_AF-A0A9Q0LII7-F1
#
_entry.id   AF-A0A9Q0LII7-F1
#
_cell.length_a   1.000
_cell.length_b   1.000
_cell.length_c   1.000
_cell.angle_alpha   90.00
_cell.angle_beta   90.00
_cell.angle_gamma   90.00
#
_symmetry.space_group_name_H-M   'P 1'
#
loop_
_entity.id
_entity.type
_entity.pdbx_description
1 polymer ?
#
loop_
_entity_poly.entity_id
_entity_poly.type
_entity_poly.pdbx_seq_one_letter_code
_entity_poly.pdbx_strand_id
1 'polypeptide(L)'
;MEKIAQKIASLYKNNSLKSQFLSKLQQISKKYHLSLKKKINQQNSKWDQKDAVLITYGDIIEKPEEETIKTFEKFLINKKINHFFSTVHILPFFPWTSDDGFSIIDYRRINPKISSNWENLLELSKKINLCFDLVLNHCSSKNQWFIDFLNEKKEVENFFHVFSPQEIEKIDFSSVVRPRQSPLLTEFKTISGDKKLIWTTFSDDQVDLNFNSPNVLFEFLDLLIFFIIKGARIIRLDAIAYIWKEIGTKSIHLPQVHQIVQIMRDLVDLFEETKNAIILTETNVPHQENISYLGITENGEQHYKEAHMCYQFPLPPLLLYSLLNENVEQIVKWINSLNQIKIPNDCTFLNFTASHDGIGVRPLEGIIPQKELEKLIKHVESLGGKVSFKKNSDGSISPYELNIVYLDALSSSSIFQLDPNQKKLENNISRFILSQAFTMSLKGIPAIYFHSLVGTRNDFEKFQKEKYNRALNRHTYSEKEIENQLNDPNSENSRIFNQLSNLLQIRRNCPAFHPNSNQFFPQYPNSIQKELIVFIRQAYDLSGILIVLANFSSKPQVFQFNSISNWEEWEKIKNQSKKFTFFDLISKNTFDLSNSINLNPFQIFWLWNENK
;
A
#
# COMPACT_ATOMS: atom_id res chain seq x y z
N MET A 1 26.12 12.98 -6.49
CA MET A 1 26.53 11.85 -7.37
C MET A 1 27.70 11.04 -6.83
N GLU A 2 28.85 11.65 -6.45
CA GLU A 2 30.02 10.88 -5.98
C GLU A 2 29.72 9.96 -4.78
N LYS A 3 28.94 10.46 -3.80
CA LYS A 3 28.49 9.65 -2.65
C LYS A 3 27.66 8.43 -3.10
N ILE A 4 26.77 8.61 -4.08
CA ILE A 4 25.95 7.52 -4.63
C ILE A 4 26.85 6.51 -5.35
N ALA A 5 27.79 6.97 -6.18
CA ALA A 5 28.75 6.09 -6.86
C ALA A 5 29.60 5.29 -5.86
N GLN A 6 30.00 5.90 -4.74
CA GLN A 6 30.70 5.22 -3.65
C GLN A 6 29.82 4.15 -2.97
N LYS A 7 28.54 4.44 -2.71
CA LYS A 7 27.60 3.46 -2.16
C LYS A 7 27.43 2.27 -3.09
N ILE A 8 27.25 2.51 -4.40
CA ILE A 8 27.16 1.45 -5.41
C ILE A 8 28.45 0.61 -5.45
N ALA A 9 29.63 1.26 -5.44
CA ALA A 9 30.90 0.54 -5.42
C ALA A 9 31.08 -0.33 -4.16
N SER A 10 30.55 0.13 -3.02
CA SER A 10 30.58 -0.61 -1.76
C SER A 10 29.60 -1.78 -1.75
N LEU A 11 28.39 -1.59 -2.28
CA LEU A 11 27.38 -2.65 -2.48
C LEU A 11 27.97 -3.85 -3.25
N TYR A 12 28.69 -3.56 -4.34
CA TYR A 12 29.33 -4.58 -5.17
C TYR A 12 30.75 -4.96 -4.73
N LYS A 13 31.20 -4.48 -3.57
CA LYS A 13 32.55 -4.75 -3.00
C LYS A 13 33.69 -4.49 -3.98
N ASN A 14 33.54 -3.50 -4.86
CA ASN A 14 34.50 -3.18 -5.90
C ASN A 14 34.68 -1.66 -6.08
N ASN A 15 35.58 -1.10 -5.25
CA ASN A 15 35.88 0.34 -5.25
C ASN A 15 36.55 0.83 -6.54
N SER A 16 37.18 -0.06 -7.33
CA SER A 16 37.81 0.33 -8.60
C SER A 16 36.80 0.81 -9.65
N LEU A 17 35.54 0.37 -9.55
CA LEU A 17 34.47 0.71 -10.49
C LEU A 17 33.78 2.05 -10.17
N LYS A 18 34.18 2.76 -9.11
CA LYS A 18 33.54 4.01 -8.69
C LYS A 18 33.49 5.06 -9.81
N SER A 19 34.58 5.24 -10.55
CA SER A 19 34.66 6.22 -11.65
C SER A 19 33.70 5.85 -12.79
N GLN A 20 33.61 4.57 -13.12
CA GLN A 20 32.65 4.06 -14.11
C GLN A 20 31.20 4.26 -13.66
N PHE A 21 30.88 3.96 -12.39
CA PHE A 21 29.54 4.18 -11.84
C PHE A 21 29.16 5.65 -11.77
N LEU A 22 30.12 6.54 -11.45
CA LEU A 22 29.91 7.98 -11.52
C LEU A 22 29.58 8.42 -12.95
N SER A 23 30.30 7.92 -13.95
CA SER A 23 30.03 8.21 -15.37
C SER A 23 28.63 7.76 -15.79
N LYS A 24 28.19 6.57 -15.38
CA LYS A 24 26.80 6.10 -15.65
C LYS A 24 25.74 7.00 -15.00
N LEU A 25 25.94 7.44 -13.74
CA LEU A 25 25.03 8.39 -13.08
C LEU A 25 24.98 9.75 -13.82
N GLN A 26 26.12 10.24 -14.30
CA GLN A 26 26.19 11.46 -15.10
C GLN A 26 25.48 11.29 -16.45
N GLN A 27 25.53 10.10 -17.07
CA GLN A 27 24.78 9.82 -18.29
C GLN A 27 23.27 9.86 -18.05
N ILE A 28 22.77 9.25 -16.97
CA ILE A 28 21.34 9.34 -16.58
C ILE A 28 20.95 10.82 -16.40
N SER A 29 21.75 11.59 -15.65
CA SER A 29 21.50 13.01 -15.44
C SER A 29 21.48 13.79 -16.75
N LYS A 30 22.47 13.58 -17.63
CA LYS A 30 22.56 14.27 -18.93
C LYS A 30 21.39 13.92 -19.85
N LYS A 31 20.98 12.65 -19.89
CA LYS A 31 19.83 12.17 -20.67
C LYS A 31 18.55 12.90 -20.32
N TYR A 32 18.39 13.29 -19.05
CA TYR A 32 17.16 13.87 -18.53
C TYR A 32 17.24 15.36 -18.17
N HIS A 33 18.42 15.99 -18.29
CA HIS A 33 18.70 17.37 -17.87
C HIS A 33 17.68 18.41 -18.35
N LEU A 34 17.31 18.38 -19.63
CA LEU A 34 16.35 19.34 -20.20
C LEU A 34 14.92 19.13 -19.70
N SER A 35 14.55 17.87 -19.44
CA SER A 35 13.22 17.51 -18.93
C SER A 35 13.08 17.85 -17.45
N LEU A 36 14.15 17.67 -16.66
CA LEU A 36 14.20 18.03 -15.25
C LEU A 36 13.96 19.54 -15.08
N LYS A 37 14.69 20.41 -15.79
CA LYS A 37 14.56 21.87 -15.68
C LYS A 37 13.14 22.44 -15.90
N LYS A 38 12.28 21.75 -16.64
CA LYS A 38 10.90 22.20 -16.89
C LYS A 38 9.94 21.90 -15.72
N LYS A 39 10.34 21.07 -14.77
CA LYS A 39 9.49 20.54 -13.69
C LYS A 39 9.76 21.24 -12.35
N ILE A 40 9.64 22.57 -12.32
CA ILE A 40 9.71 23.34 -11.06
C ILE A 40 8.28 23.48 -10.54
N ASN A 41 7.88 22.62 -9.59
CA ASN A 41 6.68 22.86 -8.79
C ASN A 41 7.11 23.13 -7.35
N GLN A 42 6.85 24.36 -6.88
CA GLN A 42 7.31 24.91 -5.60
C GLN A 42 6.45 24.40 -4.42
N GLN A 43 6.39 23.09 -4.20
CA GLN A 43 5.92 22.58 -2.90
C GLN A 43 7.12 22.47 -1.95
N ASN A 44 7.01 23.18 -0.82
CA ASN A 44 8.02 23.18 0.25
C ASN A 44 7.93 21.93 1.16
N SER A 45 6.82 21.19 1.13
CA SER A 45 6.61 19.94 1.89
C SER A 45 6.28 18.76 0.96
N LYS A 46 6.72 17.55 1.34
CA LYS A 46 6.44 16.32 0.58
C LYS A 46 4.97 15.88 0.68
N TRP A 47 4.29 16.25 1.77
CA TRP A 47 2.88 15.94 2.01
C TRP A 47 2.23 16.92 2.99
N ASP A 48 0.89 16.93 3.02
CA ASP A 48 0.06 17.61 4.01
C ASP A 48 -1.24 16.81 4.32
N GLN A 49 -2.17 17.39 5.09
CA GLN A 49 -3.46 16.75 5.44
C GLN A 49 -4.35 16.46 4.22
N LYS A 50 -4.08 17.09 3.07
CA LYS A 50 -4.83 16.91 1.82
C LYS A 50 -4.40 15.69 1.04
N ASP A 51 -3.27 15.07 1.41
CA ASP A 51 -2.81 13.88 0.74
C ASP A 51 -3.65 12.64 1.09
N ALA A 52 -4.13 12.02 0.01
CA ALA A 52 -4.85 10.75 0.00
C ALA A 52 -4.63 10.10 -1.38
N VAL A 53 -4.51 8.78 -1.41
CA VAL A 53 -4.21 7.99 -2.63
C VAL A 53 -5.44 7.18 -3.04
N LEU A 54 -5.84 7.27 -4.30
CA LEU A 54 -6.78 6.34 -4.91
C LEU A 54 -5.99 5.25 -5.65
N ILE A 55 -6.08 3.99 -5.21
CA ILE A 55 -5.45 2.85 -5.89
C ILE A 55 -6.43 2.29 -6.92
N THR A 56 -6.03 2.16 -8.18
CA THR A 56 -6.90 1.67 -9.25
C THR A 56 -6.13 1.09 -10.43
N TYR A 57 -6.79 0.23 -11.21
CA TYR A 57 -6.27 -0.22 -12.51
C TYR A 57 -6.47 0.86 -13.58
N GLY A 58 -5.54 0.96 -14.54
CA GLY A 58 -5.65 1.89 -15.66
C GLY A 58 -6.82 1.59 -16.60
N ASP A 59 -7.33 0.36 -16.56
CA ASP A 59 -8.47 -0.14 -17.33
C ASP A 59 -9.67 -0.53 -16.46
N ILE A 60 -9.78 0.03 -15.25
CA ILE A 60 -10.86 -0.26 -14.31
C ILE A 60 -12.25 0.12 -14.83
N ILE A 61 -12.34 1.14 -15.71
CA ILE A 61 -13.56 1.59 -16.37
C ILE A 61 -13.33 1.53 -17.87
N GLU A 62 -14.14 0.74 -18.54
CA GLU A 62 -14.05 0.49 -19.97
C GLU A 62 -15.20 1.16 -20.73
N LYS A 63 -14.86 1.64 -21.91
CA LYS A 63 -15.81 2.06 -22.93
C LYS A 63 -15.32 1.53 -24.27
N PRO A 64 -16.17 0.85 -25.06
CA PRO A 64 -15.77 0.33 -26.36
C PRO A 64 -15.10 1.41 -27.23
N GLU A 65 -14.00 1.03 -27.88
CA GLU A 65 -13.23 1.86 -28.83
C GLU A 65 -12.58 3.14 -28.23
N GLU A 66 -12.60 3.31 -26.91
CA GLU A 66 -11.91 4.41 -26.23
C GLU A 66 -10.74 3.91 -25.37
N GLU A 67 -9.62 4.64 -25.39
CA GLU A 67 -8.51 4.40 -24.47
C GLU A 67 -8.99 4.53 -23.02
N THR A 68 -8.75 3.52 -22.18
CA THR A 68 -9.37 3.48 -20.84
C THR A 68 -8.89 4.61 -19.93
N ILE A 69 -7.69 5.15 -20.15
CA ILE A 69 -7.21 6.30 -19.37
C ILE A 69 -8.06 7.56 -19.60
N LYS A 70 -8.61 7.75 -20.81
CA LYS A 70 -9.50 8.88 -21.13
C LYS A 70 -10.87 8.70 -20.51
N THR A 71 -11.39 7.48 -20.52
CA THR A 71 -12.62 7.11 -19.82
C THR A 71 -12.48 7.34 -18.31
N PHE A 72 -11.37 6.89 -17.72
CA PHE A 72 -11.06 7.13 -16.32
C PHE A 72 -10.90 8.62 -15.99
N GLU A 73 -10.24 9.40 -16.86
CA GLU A 73 -10.12 10.85 -16.71
C GLU A 73 -11.48 11.56 -16.71
N LYS A 74 -12.40 11.16 -17.60
CA LYS A 74 -13.78 11.68 -17.59
C LYS A 74 -14.48 11.35 -16.29
N PHE A 75 -14.39 10.10 -15.81
CA PHE A 75 -14.93 9.70 -14.52
C PHE A 75 -14.35 10.54 -13.37
N LEU A 76 -13.03 10.74 -13.37
CA LEU A 76 -12.30 11.54 -12.38
C LEU A 76 -12.85 12.96 -12.30
N ILE A 77 -13.06 13.61 -13.44
CA ILE A 77 -13.59 14.97 -13.55
C ILE A 77 -15.07 15.01 -13.12
N ASN A 78 -15.91 14.14 -13.70
CA ASN A 78 -17.35 14.12 -13.45
C ASN A 78 -17.69 13.86 -11.98
N LYS A 79 -16.92 12.97 -11.34
CA LYS A 79 -17.08 12.61 -9.92
C LYS A 79 -16.22 13.47 -8.98
N LYS A 80 -15.51 14.48 -9.51
CA LYS A 80 -14.66 15.42 -8.74
C LYS A 80 -13.64 14.72 -7.84
N ILE A 81 -13.10 13.58 -8.30
CA ILE A 81 -12.17 12.73 -7.53
C ILE A 81 -10.97 13.54 -7.01
N ASN A 82 -10.47 14.51 -7.79
CA ASN A 82 -9.37 15.39 -7.43
C ASN A 82 -9.68 16.37 -6.28
N HIS A 83 -10.93 16.52 -5.86
CA HIS A 83 -11.29 17.31 -4.68
C HIS A 83 -10.96 16.58 -3.39
N PHE A 84 -10.98 15.24 -3.40
CA PHE A 84 -10.80 14.41 -2.20
C PHE A 84 -9.57 13.48 -2.25
N PHE A 85 -9.00 13.21 -3.42
CA PHE A 85 -7.70 12.54 -3.57
C PHE A 85 -6.64 13.50 -4.12
N SER A 86 -5.42 13.43 -3.58
CA SER A 86 -4.28 14.19 -4.12
C SER A 86 -3.51 13.40 -5.19
N THR A 87 -3.64 12.08 -5.19
CA THR A 87 -2.84 11.16 -6.00
C THR A 87 -3.68 9.96 -6.47
N VAL A 88 -3.50 9.54 -7.72
CA VAL A 88 -4.00 8.25 -8.23
C VAL A 88 -2.81 7.31 -8.43
N HIS A 89 -2.84 6.16 -7.76
CA HIS A 89 -1.97 5.04 -8.04
C HIS A 89 -2.60 4.20 -9.15
N ILE A 90 -2.03 4.34 -10.34
CA ILE A 90 -2.36 3.52 -11.49
C ILE A 90 -1.50 2.27 -11.38
N LEU A 91 -2.14 1.14 -11.06
CA LEU A 91 -1.51 -0.19 -11.03
C LEU A 91 -0.86 -0.51 -12.39
N PRO A 92 0.05 -1.49 -12.48
CA PRO A 92 0.94 -1.61 -13.61
C PRO A 92 0.22 -1.57 -14.96
N PHE A 93 0.53 -0.54 -15.75
CA PHE A 93 -0.17 -0.20 -17.00
C PHE A 93 0.70 -0.42 -18.24
N PHE A 94 1.82 -1.11 -18.08
CA PHE A 94 2.73 -1.50 -19.17
C PHE A 94 2.17 -2.72 -19.91
N PRO A 95 2.65 -3.07 -21.12
CA PRO A 95 2.36 -4.36 -21.72
C PRO A 95 2.82 -5.51 -20.81
N TRP A 96 1.96 -6.51 -20.62
CA TRP A 96 2.17 -7.60 -19.67
C TRP A 96 1.61 -8.93 -20.20
N THR A 97 2.04 -10.05 -19.62
CA THR A 97 1.61 -11.42 -20.00
C THR A 97 0.73 -12.13 -18.96
N SER A 98 1.02 -11.95 -17.67
CA SER A 98 0.26 -12.52 -16.56
C SER A 98 0.22 -11.61 -15.32
N ASP A 99 -0.48 -12.06 -14.28
CA ASP A 99 -0.62 -11.41 -12.96
C ASP A 99 -1.16 -9.97 -13.04
N ASP A 100 -2.14 -9.73 -13.92
CA ASP A 100 -2.84 -8.45 -14.12
C ASP A 100 -1.91 -7.23 -14.11
N GLY A 101 -0.82 -7.29 -14.86
CA GLY A 101 0.12 -6.17 -14.99
C GLY A 101 1.47 -6.39 -14.35
N PHE A 102 1.66 -7.36 -13.46
CA PHE A 102 2.92 -7.52 -12.75
C PHE A 102 3.97 -8.35 -13.50
N SER A 103 3.60 -9.03 -14.60
CA SER A 103 4.57 -9.68 -15.50
C SER A 103 4.89 -8.79 -16.72
N ILE A 104 5.86 -7.88 -16.58
CA ILE A 104 6.12 -6.78 -17.53
C ILE A 104 6.91 -7.20 -18.77
N ILE A 105 6.37 -6.92 -19.96
CA ILE A 105 7.03 -7.11 -21.27
C ILE A 105 7.94 -5.93 -21.62
N ASP A 106 7.48 -4.68 -21.40
CA ASP A 106 8.24 -3.47 -21.75
C ASP A 106 7.93 -2.31 -20.80
N TYR A 107 8.90 -1.94 -19.97
CA TYR A 107 8.79 -0.85 -18.98
C TYR A 107 8.66 0.56 -19.60
N ARG A 108 8.95 0.74 -20.89
CA ARG A 108 8.99 2.06 -21.54
C ARG A 108 7.80 2.30 -22.46
N ARG A 109 6.93 1.30 -22.64
CA ARG A 109 5.68 1.40 -23.39
C ARG A 109 4.48 1.31 -22.47
N ILE A 110 3.40 1.94 -22.84
CA ILE A 110 2.11 1.78 -22.16
C ILE A 110 1.34 0.67 -22.87
N ASN A 111 0.53 -0.09 -22.13
CA ASN A 111 -0.39 -1.05 -22.72
C ASN A 111 -1.34 -0.28 -23.67
N PRO A 112 -1.40 -0.61 -24.97
CA PRO A 112 -2.21 0.12 -25.94
C PRO A 112 -3.70 0.23 -25.58
N LYS A 113 -4.24 -0.73 -24.81
CA LYS A 113 -5.61 -0.67 -24.28
C LYS A 113 -5.80 0.50 -23.31
N ILE A 114 -4.78 0.77 -22.50
CA ILE A 114 -4.80 1.84 -21.49
C ILE A 114 -4.54 3.18 -22.14
N SER A 115 -3.45 3.28 -22.90
CA SER A 115 -3.18 4.47 -23.71
C SER A 115 -2.22 4.20 -24.85
N SER A 116 -2.41 4.96 -25.94
CA SER A 116 -1.53 4.91 -27.11
C SER A 116 -0.17 5.56 -26.89
N ASN A 117 -0.04 6.47 -25.91
CA ASN A 117 1.17 7.28 -25.70
C ASN A 117 1.29 7.82 -24.27
N TRP A 118 2.48 8.36 -23.94
CA TRP A 118 2.77 8.92 -22.62
C TRP A 118 2.16 10.31 -22.41
N GLU A 119 1.85 11.03 -23.47
CA GLU A 119 1.29 12.38 -23.42
C GLU A 119 -0.06 12.39 -22.67
N ASN A 120 -0.92 11.37 -22.86
CA ASN A 120 -2.18 11.27 -22.11
C ASN A 120 -1.95 11.15 -20.59
N LEU A 121 -0.99 10.34 -20.15
CA LEU A 121 -0.62 10.24 -18.73
C LEU A 121 0.00 11.55 -18.21
N LEU A 122 0.81 12.23 -19.04
CA LEU A 122 1.37 13.53 -18.68
C LEU A 122 0.28 14.60 -18.52
N GLU A 123 -0.72 14.62 -19.40
CA GLU A 123 -1.87 15.52 -19.25
C GLU A 123 -2.69 15.19 -17.99
N LEU A 124 -2.92 13.91 -17.69
CA LEU A 124 -3.54 13.50 -16.44
C LEU A 124 -2.74 13.95 -15.21
N SER A 125 -1.40 13.86 -15.28
CA SER A 125 -0.49 14.26 -14.19
C SER A 125 -0.56 15.76 -13.84
N LYS A 126 -1.07 16.60 -14.76
CA LYS A 126 -1.32 18.03 -14.51
C LYS A 126 -2.59 18.27 -13.69
N LYS A 127 -3.51 17.30 -13.66
CA LYS A 127 -4.81 17.38 -12.98
C LYS A 127 -4.82 16.70 -11.61
N ILE A 128 -4.01 15.64 -11.46
CA ILE A 128 -3.82 14.89 -10.22
C ILE A 128 -2.42 14.28 -10.20
N ASN A 129 -1.82 14.11 -9.02
CA ASN A 129 -0.53 13.43 -8.95
C ASN A 129 -0.69 11.95 -9.31
N LEU A 130 0.36 11.35 -9.86
CA LEU A 130 0.36 9.94 -10.23
C LEU A 130 1.32 9.12 -9.35
N CYS A 131 0.91 7.90 -9.03
CA CYS A 131 1.76 6.86 -8.47
C CYS A 131 1.89 5.73 -9.48
N PHE A 132 3.11 5.33 -9.79
CA PHE A 132 3.43 4.23 -10.70
C PHE A 132 4.15 3.11 -9.95
N ASP A 133 3.93 1.87 -10.38
CA ASP A 133 4.73 0.73 -9.97
C ASP A 133 6.06 0.68 -10.73
N LEU A 134 7.14 0.52 -9.99
CA LEU A 134 8.42 0.03 -10.50
C LEU A 134 8.51 -1.45 -10.14
N VAL A 135 8.06 -2.31 -11.04
CA VAL A 135 8.17 -3.77 -10.90
C VAL A 135 9.60 -4.17 -11.16
N LEU A 136 10.39 -4.35 -10.09
CA LEU A 136 11.84 -4.46 -10.21
C LEU A 136 12.40 -5.85 -9.94
N ASN A 137 11.72 -6.69 -9.17
CA ASN A 137 12.23 -8.03 -8.86
C ASN A 137 12.29 -8.94 -10.09
N HIS A 138 11.32 -8.84 -10.99
CA HIS A 138 11.15 -9.77 -12.10
C HIS A 138 10.62 -9.04 -13.34
N CYS A 139 10.78 -9.66 -14.50
CA CYS A 139 10.07 -9.27 -15.73
C CYS A 139 9.36 -10.48 -16.35
N SER A 140 8.56 -10.25 -17.38
CA SER A 140 7.92 -11.33 -18.13
C SER A 140 8.96 -12.20 -18.85
N SER A 141 8.66 -13.49 -19.00
CA SER A 141 9.37 -14.40 -19.91
C SER A 141 9.33 -13.96 -21.38
N LYS A 142 8.48 -12.97 -21.72
CA LYS A 142 8.40 -12.32 -23.03
C LYS A 142 9.08 -10.96 -23.08
N ASN A 143 9.73 -10.54 -22.00
CA ASN A 143 10.52 -9.31 -21.97
C ASN A 143 11.74 -9.43 -22.89
N GLN A 144 12.11 -8.34 -23.57
CA GLN A 144 13.24 -8.35 -24.49
C GLN A 144 14.57 -8.71 -23.81
N TRP A 145 14.77 -8.34 -22.53
CA TRP A 145 15.96 -8.74 -21.79
C TRP A 145 16.08 -10.26 -21.65
N PHE A 146 14.98 -10.95 -21.39
CA PHE A 146 14.97 -12.40 -21.24
C PHE A 146 15.08 -13.11 -22.59
N ILE A 147 14.41 -12.59 -23.62
CA ILE A 147 14.56 -13.09 -25.00
C ILE A 147 16.02 -12.95 -25.46
N ASP A 148 16.66 -11.82 -25.18
CA ASP A 148 18.06 -11.58 -25.51
C ASP A 148 19.01 -12.51 -24.73
N PHE A 149 18.67 -12.82 -23.48
CA PHE A 149 19.40 -13.80 -22.67
C PHE A 149 19.29 -15.21 -23.26
N LEU A 150 18.10 -15.65 -23.67
CA LEU A 150 17.92 -16.95 -24.34
C LEU A 150 18.64 -17.00 -25.69
N ASN A 151 18.81 -15.86 -26.36
CA ASN A 151 19.61 -15.72 -27.57
C ASN A 151 21.12 -15.54 -27.30
N GLU A 152 21.56 -15.70 -26.05
CA GLU A 152 22.98 -15.67 -25.64
C GLU A 152 23.68 -14.35 -25.95
N LYS A 153 22.94 -13.22 -25.89
CA LYS A 153 23.53 -11.89 -26.04
C LYS A 153 24.35 -11.50 -24.80
N LYS A 154 25.58 -11.02 -25.03
CA LYS A 154 26.55 -10.70 -23.98
C LYS A 154 26.09 -9.60 -23.04
N GLU A 155 25.32 -8.63 -23.53
CA GLU A 155 24.86 -7.47 -22.76
C GLU A 155 23.96 -7.84 -21.58
N VAL A 156 23.24 -8.96 -21.69
CA VAL A 156 22.26 -9.45 -20.71
C VAL A 156 22.67 -10.78 -20.06
N GLU A 157 23.90 -11.23 -20.27
CA GLU A 157 24.40 -12.54 -19.79
C GLU A 157 24.19 -12.73 -18.28
N ASN A 158 24.28 -11.64 -17.51
CA ASN A 158 24.16 -11.63 -16.05
C ASN A 158 22.85 -10.98 -15.54
N PHE A 159 21.82 -10.85 -16.39
CA PHE A 159 20.56 -10.21 -16.00
C PHE A 159 19.65 -11.12 -15.18
N PHE A 160 19.88 -12.44 -15.18
CA PHE A 160 19.03 -13.42 -14.52
C PHE A 160 19.85 -14.34 -13.61
N HIS A 161 19.17 -15.00 -12.68
CA HIS A 161 19.74 -16.08 -11.88
C HIS A 161 19.57 -17.40 -12.61
N VAL A 162 20.69 -18.01 -13.01
CA VAL A 162 20.74 -19.14 -13.94
C VAL A 162 21.49 -20.30 -13.31
N PHE A 163 20.95 -21.49 -13.45
CA PHE A 163 21.58 -22.73 -13.01
C PHE A 163 21.49 -23.79 -14.11
N SER A 164 22.48 -24.68 -14.18
CA SER A 164 22.40 -25.92 -14.94
C SER A 164 21.73 -27.03 -14.11
N PRO A 165 21.17 -28.07 -14.75
CA PRO A 165 20.66 -29.24 -14.06
C PRO A 165 21.68 -29.88 -13.10
N GLN A 166 22.97 -29.88 -13.45
CA GLN A 166 24.03 -30.46 -12.62
C GLN A 166 24.42 -29.57 -11.42
N GLU A 167 24.24 -28.26 -11.53
CA GLU A 167 24.52 -27.32 -10.43
C GLU A 167 23.47 -27.43 -9.33
N ILE A 168 22.19 -27.56 -9.69
CA ILE A 168 21.11 -27.60 -8.69
C ILE A 168 21.18 -28.83 -7.78
N GLU A 169 21.81 -29.93 -8.22
CA GLU A 169 22.04 -31.12 -7.39
C GLU A 169 23.00 -30.83 -6.21
N LYS A 170 23.79 -29.76 -6.31
CA LYS A 170 24.80 -29.37 -5.30
C LYS A 170 24.39 -28.16 -4.48
N ILE A 171 23.24 -27.54 -4.79
CA ILE A 171 22.78 -26.30 -4.18
C ILE A 171 21.58 -26.57 -3.30
N ASP A 172 21.66 -26.15 -2.04
CA ASP A 172 20.51 -26.18 -1.13
C ASP A 172 19.72 -24.87 -1.20
N PHE A 173 18.47 -24.98 -1.67
CA PHE A 173 17.51 -23.88 -1.71
C PHE A 173 16.52 -23.90 -0.53
N SER A 174 16.66 -24.82 0.43
CA SER A 174 15.71 -25.02 1.54
C SER A 174 15.48 -23.78 2.40
N SER A 175 16.49 -22.91 2.50
CA SER A 175 16.43 -21.68 3.29
C SER A 175 15.63 -20.55 2.62
N VAL A 176 15.38 -20.64 1.31
CA VAL A 176 14.71 -19.58 0.53
C VAL A 176 13.25 -19.44 0.96
N VAL A 177 12.84 -18.21 1.29
CA VAL A 177 11.45 -17.90 1.61
C VAL A 177 10.62 -17.82 0.34
N ARG A 178 9.54 -18.60 0.27
CA ARG A 178 8.68 -18.70 -0.93
C ARG A 178 7.29 -18.12 -0.69
N PRO A 179 6.88 -17.09 -1.45
CA PRO A 179 5.54 -16.52 -1.33
C PRO A 179 4.46 -17.38 -2.01
N ARG A 180 4.84 -18.32 -2.88
CA ARG A 180 3.94 -19.16 -3.68
C ARG A 180 4.31 -20.65 -3.58
N GLN A 181 3.38 -21.50 -4.00
CA GLN A 181 3.56 -22.97 -4.04
C GLN A 181 4.28 -23.45 -5.32
N SER A 182 4.24 -22.66 -6.39
CA SER A 182 4.90 -22.88 -7.69
C SER A 182 6.41 -23.10 -7.55
N PRO A 183 7.05 -24.03 -8.29
CA PRO A 183 8.49 -24.30 -8.20
C PRO A 183 9.35 -23.04 -8.24
N LEU A 184 10.45 -23.01 -7.49
CA LEU A 184 11.37 -21.87 -7.43
C LEU A 184 12.17 -21.68 -8.74
N LEU A 185 12.41 -22.78 -9.45
CA LEU A 185 13.19 -22.80 -10.68
C LEU A 185 12.34 -23.31 -11.83
N THR A 186 12.43 -22.64 -12.98
CA THR A 186 11.73 -22.98 -14.22
C THR A 186 12.74 -23.31 -15.33
N GLU A 187 12.52 -24.39 -16.07
CA GLU A 187 13.39 -24.78 -17.19
C GLU A 187 13.06 -23.97 -18.46
N PHE A 188 14.11 -23.42 -19.07
CA PHE A 188 14.08 -22.79 -20.39
C PHE A 188 15.21 -23.36 -21.27
N LYS A 189 15.10 -23.13 -22.58
CA LYS A 189 16.13 -23.52 -23.56
C LYS A 189 16.69 -22.28 -24.25
N THR A 190 18.01 -22.19 -24.34
CA THR A 190 18.67 -21.14 -25.13
C THR A 190 18.64 -21.48 -26.62
N ILE A 191 19.07 -20.55 -27.46
CA ILE A 191 19.17 -20.72 -28.92
C ILE A 191 20.12 -21.84 -29.33
N SER A 192 21.13 -22.15 -28.51
CA SER A 192 22.04 -23.29 -28.71
C SER A 192 21.42 -24.65 -28.31
N GLY A 193 20.25 -24.64 -27.67
CA GLY A 193 19.56 -25.82 -27.17
C GLY A 193 19.91 -26.19 -25.72
N ASP A 194 20.78 -25.42 -25.06
CA ASP A 194 21.16 -25.65 -23.67
C ASP A 194 19.96 -25.47 -22.73
N LYS A 195 19.78 -26.43 -21.82
CA LYS A 195 18.82 -26.31 -20.72
C LYS A 195 19.35 -25.40 -19.63
N LYS A 196 18.58 -24.37 -19.27
CA LYS A 196 18.86 -23.45 -18.17
C LYS A 196 17.69 -23.44 -17.20
N LEU A 197 17.98 -23.51 -15.91
CA LEU A 197 17.01 -23.36 -14.83
C LEU A 197 17.08 -21.93 -14.31
N ILE A 198 15.95 -21.21 -14.39
CA ILE A 198 15.85 -19.78 -14.08
C ILE A 198 15.07 -19.60 -12.79
N TRP A 199 15.53 -18.70 -11.92
CA TRP A 199 14.84 -18.34 -10.68
C TRP A 199 13.52 -17.61 -10.97
N THR A 200 12.42 -18.13 -10.44
CA THR A 200 11.04 -17.67 -10.67
C THR A 200 10.26 -17.66 -9.35
N THR A 201 10.42 -16.59 -8.57
CA THR A 201 9.90 -16.50 -7.19
C THR A 201 8.36 -16.59 -7.12
N PHE A 202 7.68 -16.09 -8.15
CA PHE A 202 6.22 -15.92 -8.17
C PHE A 202 5.51 -16.88 -9.13
N SER A 203 5.90 -16.89 -10.40
CA SER A 203 5.35 -17.77 -11.44
C SER A 203 6.41 -18.10 -12.48
N ASP A 204 6.17 -19.11 -13.29
CA ASP A 204 7.05 -19.51 -14.40
C ASP A 204 7.21 -18.42 -15.48
N ASP A 205 6.25 -17.50 -15.58
CA ASP A 205 6.30 -16.34 -16.47
C ASP A 205 7.03 -15.13 -15.85
N GLN A 206 7.20 -15.08 -14.53
CA GLN A 206 7.88 -13.98 -13.82
C GLN A 206 9.33 -14.36 -13.52
N VAL A 207 10.24 -14.04 -14.44
CA VAL A 207 11.68 -14.36 -14.33
C VAL A 207 12.42 -13.32 -13.48
N ASP A 208 13.05 -13.77 -12.39
CA ASP A 208 13.72 -12.88 -11.44
C ASP A 208 15.00 -12.27 -12.02
N LEU A 209 15.12 -10.95 -11.87
CA LEU A 209 16.25 -10.15 -12.29
C LEU A 209 17.38 -10.21 -11.25
N ASN A 210 18.62 -10.26 -11.73
CA ASN A 210 19.80 -10.43 -10.90
C ASN A 210 20.45 -9.10 -10.53
N PHE A 211 20.08 -8.54 -9.37
CA PHE A 211 20.69 -7.30 -8.87
C PHE A 211 22.15 -7.44 -8.42
N ASN A 212 22.73 -8.65 -8.37
CA ASN A 212 24.19 -8.79 -8.25
C ASN A 212 24.91 -8.22 -9.49
N SER A 213 24.21 -8.06 -10.61
CA SER A 213 24.70 -7.34 -11.77
C SER A 213 24.49 -5.82 -11.61
N PRO A 214 25.56 -5.01 -11.61
CA PRO A 214 25.42 -3.56 -11.60
C PRO A 214 24.62 -3.02 -12.79
N ASN A 215 24.63 -3.72 -13.93
CA ASN A 215 23.88 -3.30 -15.11
C ASN A 215 22.37 -3.30 -14.85
N VAL A 216 21.85 -4.30 -14.15
CA VAL A 216 20.43 -4.37 -13.75
C VAL A 216 20.09 -3.17 -12.86
N LEU A 217 20.91 -2.87 -11.83
CA LEU A 217 20.68 -1.70 -10.98
C LEU A 217 20.62 -0.40 -11.80
N PHE A 218 21.53 -0.19 -12.74
CA PHE A 218 21.55 1.02 -13.56
C PHE A 218 20.35 1.14 -14.51
N GLU A 219 19.81 0.04 -15.04
CA GLU A 219 18.55 0.06 -15.80
C GLU A 219 17.39 0.56 -14.93
N PHE A 220 17.28 0.08 -13.69
CA PHE A 220 16.23 0.51 -12.77
C PHE A 220 16.42 1.93 -12.23
N LEU A 221 17.65 2.41 -12.07
CA LEU A 221 17.91 3.82 -11.75
C LEU A 221 17.51 4.74 -12.91
N ASP A 222 17.72 4.32 -14.16
CA ASP A 222 17.25 5.07 -15.33
C ASP A 222 15.71 5.06 -15.43
N LEU A 223 15.06 3.90 -15.20
CA LEU A 223 13.60 3.77 -15.18
C LEU A 223 12.97 4.61 -14.07
N LEU A 224 13.58 4.64 -12.88
CA LEU A 224 13.12 5.47 -11.77
C LEU A 224 13.02 6.95 -12.17
N ILE A 225 14.08 7.51 -12.77
CA ILE A 225 14.09 8.90 -13.24
C ILE A 225 13.15 9.10 -14.43
N PHE A 226 13.10 8.12 -15.35
CA PHE A 226 12.18 8.13 -16.48
C PHE A 226 10.72 8.25 -16.03
N PHE A 227 10.27 7.45 -15.07
CA PHE A 227 8.89 7.48 -14.55
C PHE A 227 8.56 8.80 -13.87
N ILE A 228 9.49 9.36 -13.09
CA ILE A 228 9.31 10.68 -12.49
C ILE A 228 9.12 11.73 -13.59
N ILE A 229 9.92 11.70 -14.65
CA ILE A 229 9.79 12.63 -15.79
C ILE A 229 8.49 12.41 -16.56
N LYS A 230 8.00 11.18 -16.61
CA LYS A 230 6.72 10.81 -17.21
C LYS A 230 5.50 11.11 -16.33
N GLY A 231 5.67 11.81 -15.22
CA GLY A 231 4.57 12.37 -14.42
C GLY A 231 4.36 11.72 -13.07
N ALA A 232 5.11 10.66 -12.73
CA ALA A 232 5.02 10.08 -11.40
C ALA A 232 5.49 11.06 -10.32
N ARG A 233 4.68 11.18 -9.26
CA ARG A 233 5.08 11.76 -7.96
C ARG A 233 5.45 10.66 -6.99
N ILE A 234 4.77 9.53 -7.00
CA ILE A 234 5.10 8.38 -6.14
C ILE A 234 5.56 7.22 -7.01
N ILE A 235 6.62 6.53 -6.57
CA ILE A 235 7.11 5.31 -7.19
C ILE A 235 6.99 4.20 -6.15
N ARG A 236 6.11 3.24 -6.42
CA ARG A 236 5.96 2.02 -5.60
C ARG A 236 6.99 0.98 -6.04
N LEU A 237 7.85 0.56 -5.12
CA LEU A 237 8.85 -0.48 -5.34
C LEU A 237 8.21 -1.84 -5.06
N ASP A 238 7.73 -2.49 -6.11
CA ASP A 238 7.04 -3.77 -6.02
C ASP A 238 8.01 -4.93 -5.71
N ALA A 239 7.61 -5.81 -4.80
CA ALA A 239 8.42 -6.98 -4.40
C ALA A 239 9.87 -6.62 -4.02
N ILE A 240 10.10 -5.40 -3.49
CA ILE A 240 11.44 -4.85 -3.23
C ILE A 240 12.27 -5.77 -2.33
N ALA A 241 11.63 -6.45 -1.38
CA ALA A 241 12.30 -7.35 -0.44
C ALA A 241 13.07 -8.50 -1.10
N TYR A 242 12.68 -8.89 -2.31
CA TYR A 242 13.20 -10.06 -2.99
C TYR A 242 14.36 -9.78 -3.95
N ILE A 243 14.68 -8.52 -4.28
CA ILE A 243 15.57 -8.22 -5.42
C ILE A 243 17.00 -8.78 -5.34
N TRP A 244 17.47 -9.12 -4.13
CA TRP A 244 18.81 -9.67 -3.92
C TRP A 244 18.73 -11.12 -3.47
N LYS A 245 19.47 -12.01 -4.15
CA LYS A 245 19.49 -13.45 -3.86
C LYS A 245 20.87 -13.87 -3.40
N GLU A 246 20.90 -14.70 -2.37
CA GLU A 246 22.11 -15.32 -1.84
C GLU A 246 21.79 -16.75 -1.40
N ILE A 247 22.44 -17.73 -2.03
CA ILE A 247 22.27 -19.16 -1.73
C ILE A 247 22.62 -19.42 -0.26
N GLY A 248 21.84 -20.27 0.41
CA GLY A 248 22.00 -20.55 1.85
C GLY A 248 21.38 -19.48 2.77
N THR A 249 20.74 -18.45 2.20
CA THR A 249 19.99 -17.44 2.97
C THR A 249 18.51 -17.49 2.63
N LYS A 250 17.73 -16.66 3.34
CA LYS A 250 16.30 -16.47 3.03
C LYS A 250 16.03 -15.79 1.69
N SER A 251 17.04 -15.11 1.10
CA SER A 251 16.90 -14.33 -0.14
C SER A 251 15.73 -13.34 -0.13
N ILE A 252 15.49 -12.76 1.04
CA ILE A 252 14.49 -11.72 1.31
C ILE A 252 15.06 -10.78 2.38
N HIS A 253 14.84 -9.47 2.26
CA HIS A 253 15.30 -8.44 3.21
C HIS A 253 16.82 -8.38 3.45
N LEU A 254 17.62 -8.89 2.51
CA LEU A 254 19.08 -8.86 2.65
C LEU A 254 19.59 -7.42 2.75
N PRO A 255 20.70 -7.14 3.47
CA PRO A 255 21.24 -5.79 3.64
C PRO A 255 21.46 -5.02 2.33
N GLN A 256 21.78 -5.74 1.25
CA GLN A 256 21.96 -5.22 -0.10
C GLN A 256 20.68 -4.59 -0.66
N VAL A 257 19.51 -5.15 -0.33
CA VAL A 257 18.20 -4.60 -0.69
C VAL A 257 18.03 -3.22 -0.07
N HIS A 258 18.30 -3.10 1.23
CA HIS A 258 18.25 -1.82 1.96
C HIS A 258 19.21 -0.80 1.34
N GLN A 259 20.45 -1.19 1.01
CA GLN A 259 21.40 -0.30 0.32
C GLN A 259 20.89 0.18 -1.04
N ILE A 260 20.21 -0.68 -1.81
CA ILE A 260 19.60 -0.29 -3.09
C ILE A 260 18.49 0.75 -2.88
N VAL A 261 17.63 0.58 -1.86
CA VAL A 261 16.61 1.57 -1.52
C VAL A 261 17.24 2.91 -1.10
N GLN A 262 18.34 2.88 -0.34
CA GLN A 262 19.10 4.10 -0.01
C GLN A 262 19.69 4.77 -1.26
N ILE A 263 20.22 4.00 -2.21
CA ILE A 263 20.75 4.52 -3.48
C ILE A 263 19.63 5.17 -4.31
N MET A 264 18.46 4.53 -4.40
CA MET A 264 17.29 5.10 -5.08
C MET A 264 16.80 6.37 -4.40
N ARG A 265 16.73 6.38 -3.06
CA ARG A 265 16.38 7.55 -2.26
C ARG A 265 17.34 8.71 -2.50
N ASP A 266 18.64 8.47 -2.38
CA ASP A 266 19.68 9.47 -2.60
C ASP A 266 19.62 10.05 -4.02
N LEU A 267 19.30 9.21 -5.02
CA LEU A 267 19.18 9.66 -6.41
C LEU A 267 17.96 10.57 -6.62
N VAL A 268 16.83 10.25 -5.99
CA VAL A 268 15.62 11.08 -6.03
C VAL A 268 15.81 12.40 -5.30
N ASP A 269 16.46 12.40 -4.14
CA ASP A 269 16.72 13.61 -3.37
C ASP A 269 17.88 14.46 -3.96
N LEU A 270 18.63 13.93 -4.94
CA LEU A 270 19.78 14.62 -5.53
C LEU A 270 19.37 15.82 -6.40
N PHE A 271 18.29 15.71 -7.17
CA PHE A 271 17.85 16.75 -8.10
C PHE A 271 16.65 17.50 -7.54
N GLU A 272 16.69 18.83 -7.65
CA GLU A 272 15.63 19.72 -7.19
C GLU A 272 14.29 19.37 -7.84
N GLU A 273 14.32 18.89 -9.08
CA GLU A 273 13.13 18.60 -9.90
C GLU A 273 12.52 17.22 -9.60
N THR A 274 13.29 16.34 -8.92
CA THR A 274 12.81 15.05 -8.42
C THR A 274 12.59 15.05 -6.91
N LYS A 275 12.98 16.10 -6.17
CA LYS A 275 12.92 16.14 -4.70
C LYS A 275 11.52 15.94 -4.12
N ASN A 276 10.47 16.24 -4.88
CA ASN A 276 9.08 16.05 -4.47
C ASN A 276 8.56 14.63 -4.76
N ALA A 277 9.36 13.79 -5.43
CA ALA A 277 9.02 12.40 -5.61
C ALA A 277 9.15 11.62 -4.30
N ILE A 278 8.28 10.63 -4.16
CA ILE A 278 8.14 9.78 -2.99
C ILE A 278 8.45 8.35 -3.41
N ILE A 279 9.34 7.70 -2.67
CA ILE A 279 9.64 6.28 -2.79
C ILE A 279 8.75 5.55 -1.78
N LEU A 280 7.89 4.67 -2.28
CA LEU A 280 6.99 3.83 -1.50
C LEU A 280 7.48 2.38 -1.59
N THR A 281 7.83 1.75 -0.47
CA THR A 281 8.15 0.32 -0.46
C THR A 281 6.93 -0.52 -0.22
N GLU A 282 6.86 -1.68 -0.88
CA GLU A 282 5.86 -2.70 -0.61
C GLU A 282 6.49 -3.98 -0.07
N THR A 283 6.14 -4.33 1.17
CA THR A 283 6.60 -5.54 1.84
C THR A 283 5.49 -6.10 2.74
N ASN A 284 4.75 -7.10 2.24
CA ASN A 284 3.70 -7.81 2.98
C ASN A 284 4.27 -8.83 4.00
N VAL A 285 4.90 -8.31 5.05
CA VAL A 285 5.67 -9.06 6.04
C VAL A 285 5.35 -8.59 7.47
N PRO A 286 5.82 -9.30 8.52
CA PRO A 286 5.69 -8.84 9.89
C PRO A 286 6.18 -7.40 10.09
N HIS A 287 5.60 -6.72 11.07
CA HIS A 287 5.66 -5.26 11.14
C HIS A 287 7.08 -4.66 11.19
N GLN A 288 7.99 -5.23 12.00
CA GLN A 288 9.37 -4.75 12.13
C GLN A 288 10.14 -4.80 10.81
N GLU A 289 9.95 -5.85 10.02
CA GLU A 289 10.58 -6.02 8.71
C GLU A 289 10.08 -4.98 7.69
N ASN A 290 8.83 -4.53 7.82
CA ASN A 290 8.25 -3.54 6.92
C ASN A 290 8.69 -2.10 7.24
N ILE A 291 8.81 -1.73 8.52
CA ILE A 291 9.24 -0.37 8.90
C ILE A 291 10.75 -0.14 8.77
N SER A 292 11.55 -1.21 8.71
CA SER A 292 13.00 -1.11 8.49
C SER A 292 13.34 -0.39 7.17
N TYR A 293 12.43 -0.46 6.18
CA TYR A 293 12.51 0.27 4.92
C TYR A 293 12.32 1.79 5.03
N LEU A 294 12.01 2.32 6.21
CA LEU A 294 12.12 3.75 6.52
C LEU A 294 13.51 4.11 7.10
N GLY A 295 14.39 3.10 7.24
CA GLY A 295 15.69 3.21 7.90
C GLY A 295 15.61 3.21 9.42
N ILE A 296 14.54 2.65 9.97
CA ILE A 296 14.25 2.55 11.41
C ILE A 296 14.76 1.20 11.93
N THR A 297 15.53 1.23 13.02
CA THR A 297 16.06 0.04 13.70
C THR A 297 15.04 -0.57 14.67
N GLU A 298 15.31 -1.77 15.17
CA GLU A 298 14.47 -2.45 16.18
C GLU A 298 14.24 -1.61 17.44
N ASN A 299 15.22 -0.77 17.81
CA ASN A 299 15.13 0.14 18.96
C ASN A 299 14.36 1.44 18.65
N GLY A 300 13.80 1.58 17.45
CA GLY A 300 13.02 2.75 17.03
C GLY A 300 13.85 3.96 16.63
N GLU A 301 15.17 3.82 16.50
CA GLU A 301 16.08 4.88 16.06
C GLU A 301 16.29 4.83 14.53
N GLN A 302 16.34 6.01 13.89
CA GLN A 302 16.68 6.10 12.48
C GLN A 302 18.20 6.00 12.30
N HIS A 303 18.65 4.99 11.55
CA HIS A 303 20.07 4.77 11.25
C HIS A 303 20.45 5.27 9.85
N TYR A 304 19.56 5.13 8.86
CA TYR A 304 19.75 5.60 7.48
C TYR A 304 18.47 6.19 6.90
N LYS A 305 18.59 6.91 5.77
CA LYS A 305 17.42 7.35 4.99
C LYS A 305 17.14 6.35 3.88
N GLU A 306 15.98 5.72 3.94
CA GLU A 306 15.49 4.78 2.94
C GLU A 306 14.24 5.31 2.25
N ALA A 307 13.18 4.52 2.16
CA ALA A 307 11.94 4.94 1.55
C ALA A 307 11.34 6.14 2.29
N HIS A 308 10.53 6.90 1.55
CA HIS A 308 9.73 7.98 2.12
C HIS A 308 8.48 7.44 2.79
N MET A 309 7.98 6.31 2.29
CA MET A 309 6.72 5.75 2.71
C MET A 309 6.76 4.23 2.67
N CYS A 310 6.09 3.58 3.60
CA CYS A 310 5.81 2.14 3.56
C CYS A 310 4.34 1.88 3.89
N TYR A 311 3.81 0.75 3.40
CA TYR A 311 2.43 0.32 3.68
C TYR A 311 2.26 -0.12 5.15
N GLN A 312 1.06 0.02 5.71
CA GLN A 312 0.71 -0.65 6.98
C GLN A 312 -0.03 -1.97 6.74
N PHE A 313 0.69 -3.01 6.30
CA PHE A 313 0.12 -4.33 6.03
C PHE A 313 -0.57 -5.03 7.22
N PRO A 314 -0.21 -4.79 8.50
CA PRO A 314 -1.00 -5.32 9.61
C PRO A 314 -2.40 -4.69 9.74
N LEU A 315 -2.61 -3.46 9.23
CA LEU A 315 -3.85 -2.73 9.43
C LEU A 315 -5.08 -3.41 8.80
N PRO A 316 -5.09 -3.80 7.50
CA PRO A 316 -6.26 -4.45 6.90
C PRO A 316 -6.77 -5.70 7.64
N PRO A 317 -5.96 -6.74 7.89
CA PRO A 317 -6.45 -7.96 8.52
C PRO A 317 -6.79 -7.75 10.00
N LEU A 318 -6.08 -6.86 10.70
CA LEU A 318 -6.30 -6.62 12.12
C LEU A 318 -7.55 -5.77 12.36
N LEU A 319 -7.81 -4.79 11.49
CA LEU A 319 -9.04 -4.00 11.52
C LEU A 319 -10.25 -4.86 11.19
N LEU A 320 -10.15 -5.73 10.17
CA LEU A 320 -11.17 -6.72 9.86
C LEU A 320 -11.45 -7.62 11.08
N TYR A 321 -10.41 -8.17 11.69
CA TYR A 321 -10.50 -9.00 12.89
C TYR A 321 -11.19 -8.27 14.06
N SER A 322 -10.80 -7.03 14.34
CA SER A 322 -11.34 -6.24 15.45
C SER A 322 -12.80 -5.86 15.26
N LEU A 323 -13.21 -5.51 14.03
CA LEU A 323 -14.60 -5.18 13.72
C LEU A 323 -15.52 -6.41 13.76
N LEU A 324 -15.03 -7.58 13.33
CA LEU A 324 -15.80 -8.82 13.36
C LEU A 324 -15.96 -9.38 14.79
N ASN A 325 -14.97 -9.18 15.66
CA ASN A 325 -15.07 -9.58 17.07
C ASN A 325 -15.66 -8.50 17.99
N GLU A 326 -15.95 -7.30 17.46
CA GLU A 326 -16.33 -6.11 18.25
C GLU A 326 -15.35 -5.85 19.41
N ASN A 327 -14.05 -6.09 19.17
CA ASN A 327 -13.01 -6.04 20.18
C ASN A 327 -11.74 -5.34 19.65
N VAL A 328 -11.38 -4.24 20.31
CA VAL A 328 -10.31 -3.33 19.88
C VAL A 328 -8.95 -3.64 20.49
N GLU A 329 -8.86 -4.61 21.41
CA GLU A 329 -7.67 -4.85 22.22
C GLU A 329 -6.41 -5.06 21.37
N GLN A 330 -6.50 -5.92 20.35
CA GLN A 330 -5.34 -6.27 19.54
C GLN A 330 -4.91 -5.12 18.61
N ILE A 331 -5.86 -4.40 18.01
CA ILE A 331 -5.53 -3.25 17.16
C ILE A 331 -4.96 -2.09 17.98
N VAL A 332 -5.47 -1.82 19.18
CA VAL A 332 -4.93 -0.78 20.07
C VAL A 332 -3.53 -1.16 20.57
N LYS A 333 -3.30 -2.43 20.96
CA LYS A 333 -1.97 -2.92 21.34
C LYS A 333 -0.95 -2.75 20.20
N TRP A 334 -1.34 -3.13 18.98
CA TRP A 334 -0.48 -2.94 17.80
C TRP A 334 -0.22 -1.47 17.49
N ILE A 335 -1.23 -0.58 17.50
CA ILE A 335 -1.01 0.85 17.25
C ILE A 335 -0.12 1.47 18.34
N ASN A 336 -0.27 1.06 19.60
CA ASN A 336 0.57 1.54 20.69
C ASN A 336 2.04 1.16 20.51
N SER A 337 2.35 -0.01 19.92
CA SER A 337 3.74 -0.35 19.58
C SER A 337 4.31 0.54 18.48
N LEU A 338 3.47 1.07 17.56
CA LEU A 338 3.89 2.06 16.57
C LEU A 338 4.26 3.41 17.19
N ASN A 339 3.53 3.85 18.21
CA ASN A 339 3.75 5.14 18.84
C ASN A 339 5.08 5.21 19.61
N GLN A 340 5.67 4.06 19.96
CA GLN A 340 7.01 3.97 20.55
C GLN A 340 8.12 4.26 19.52
N ILE A 341 7.78 4.31 18.23
CA ILE A 341 8.72 4.49 17.13
C ILE A 341 8.71 5.94 16.68
N LYS A 342 9.87 6.59 16.73
CA LYS A 342 10.01 7.96 16.25
C LYS A 342 10.12 7.97 14.73
N ILE A 343 8.98 8.17 14.06
CA ILE A 343 8.94 8.34 12.60
C ILE A 343 9.55 9.71 12.23
N PRO A 344 10.59 9.76 11.39
CA PRO A 344 11.18 11.00 10.88
C PRO A 344 10.16 11.85 10.11
N ASN A 345 10.33 13.18 10.11
CA ASN A 345 9.40 14.10 9.44
C ASN A 345 9.38 13.96 7.90
N ASP A 346 10.38 13.30 7.32
CA ASP A 346 10.49 12.97 5.89
C ASP A 346 10.17 11.50 5.59
N CYS A 347 9.53 10.81 6.54
CA CYS A 347 8.98 9.46 6.40
C CYS A 347 7.51 9.45 6.84
N THR A 348 6.69 8.59 6.23
CA THR A 348 5.30 8.40 6.65
C THR A 348 4.77 7.01 6.32
N PHE A 349 3.54 6.73 6.72
CA PHE A 349 2.85 5.48 6.43
C PHE A 349 1.80 5.65 5.34
N LEU A 350 1.59 4.62 4.55
CA LEU A 350 0.42 4.47 3.68
C LEU A 350 -0.59 3.53 4.34
N ASN A 351 -1.70 4.09 4.82
CA ASN A 351 -2.73 3.37 5.56
C ASN A 351 -3.84 2.94 4.61
N PHE A 352 -4.21 1.66 4.61
CA PHE A 352 -5.19 1.11 3.68
C PHE A 352 -5.95 -0.05 4.31
N THR A 353 -7.08 -0.41 3.71
CA THR A 353 -7.88 -1.60 4.11
C THR A 353 -7.97 -2.64 3.00
N ALA A 354 -7.73 -2.25 1.74
CA ALA A 354 -7.86 -3.14 0.59
C ALA A 354 -6.90 -2.70 -0.50
N SER A 355 -6.50 -3.65 -1.34
CA SER A 355 -5.64 -3.40 -2.50
C SER A 355 -6.04 -4.34 -3.66
N HIS A 356 -5.25 -4.34 -4.73
CA HIS A 356 -5.38 -5.31 -5.82
C HIS A 356 -5.07 -6.74 -5.39
N ASP A 357 -4.26 -6.92 -4.34
CA ASP A 357 -4.00 -8.20 -3.71
C ASP A 357 -5.11 -8.59 -2.72
N GLY A 358 -5.07 -9.85 -2.26
CA GLY A 358 -5.93 -10.27 -1.16
C GLY A 358 -5.51 -9.61 0.17
N ILE A 359 -6.33 -9.78 1.20
CA ILE A 359 -6.00 -9.35 2.56
C ILE A 359 -4.90 -10.28 3.09
N GLY A 360 -3.66 -9.80 3.11
CA GLY A 360 -2.51 -10.55 3.63
C GLY A 360 -2.69 -10.94 5.09
N VAL A 361 -2.40 -12.19 5.45
CA VAL A 361 -2.54 -12.68 6.84
C VAL A 361 -1.21 -12.93 7.53
N ARG A 362 -0.09 -12.95 6.80
CA ARG A 362 1.25 -12.97 7.40
C ARG A 362 1.51 -11.83 8.39
N PRO A 363 1.03 -10.59 8.15
CA PRO A 363 1.20 -9.50 9.12
C PRO A 363 0.53 -9.73 10.48
N LEU A 364 -0.34 -10.74 10.60
CA LEU A 364 -0.96 -11.14 11.87
C LEU A 364 -0.11 -12.13 12.69
N GLU A 365 0.97 -12.68 12.12
CA GLU A 365 1.90 -13.59 12.80
C GLU A 365 2.41 -12.92 14.09
N GLY A 366 2.15 -13.54 15.25
CA GLY A 366 2.54 -13.01 16.57
C GLY A 366 1.63 -11.91 17.14
N ILE A 367 0.62 -11.44 16.41
CA ILE A 367 -0.35 -10.43 16.89
C ILE A 367 -1.62 -11.10 17.43
N ILE A 368 -2.20 -12.05 16.69
CA ILE A 368 -3.40 -12.78 17.13
C ILE A 368 -3.13 -14.28 17.26
N PRO A 369 -3.87 -15.01 18.12
CA PRO A 369 -3.75 -16.46 18.22
C PRO A 369 -4.11 -17.17 16.91
N GLN A 370 -3.46 -18.30 16.61
CA GLN A 370 -3.74 -19.08 15.38
C GLN A 370 -5.21 -19.50 15.24
N LYS A 371 -5.88 -19.87 16.34
CA LYS A 371 -7.31 -20.23 16.34
C LYS A 371 -8.21 -19.07 15.86
N GLU A 372 -7.82 -17.84 16.16
CA GLU A 372 -8.54 -16.64 15.72
C GLU A 372 -8.34 -16.38 14.23
N LEU A 373 -7.14 -16.65 13.70
CA LEU A 373 -6.88 -16.61 12.26
C LEU A 373 -7.70 -17.68 11.52
N GLU A 374 -7.77 -18.90 12.04
CA GLU A 374 -8.61 -19.97 11.47
C GLU A 374 -10.10 -19.61 11.45
N LYS A 375 -10.59 -18.92 12.49
CA LYS A 375 -11.95 -18.38 12.54
C LYS A 375 -12.19 -17.33 11.46
N LEU A 376 -11.24 -16.43 11.24
CA LEU A 376 -11.29 -15.42 10.18
C LEU A 376 -11.32 -16.05 8.78
N ILE A 377 -10.50 -17.08 8.56
CA ILE A 377 -10.48 -17.83 7.30
C ILE A 377 -11.83 -18.48 7.01
N LYS A 378 -12.37 -19.24 7.97
CA LYS A 378 -13.69 -19.90 7.84
C LYS A 378 -14.79 -18.89 7.55
N HIS A 379 -14.69 -17.70 8.14
CA HIS A 379 -15.63 -16.61 7.89
C HIS A 379 -15.58 -16.14 6.45
N VAL A 380 -14.39 -15.83 5.92
CA VAL A 380 -14.23 -15.44 4.52
C VAL A 380 -14.73 -16.52 3.56
N GLU A 381 -14.40 -17.79 3.82
CA GLU A 381 -14.88 -18.91 2.99
C GLU A 381 -16.42 -19.04 3.02
N SER A 382 -17.04 -18.80 4.18
CA SER A 382 -18.51 -18.81 4.32
C SER A 382 -19.21 -17.73 3.50
N LEU A 383 -18.48 -16.67 3.11
CA LEU A 383 -18.96 -15.57 2.28
C LEU A 383 -18.60 -15.75 0.79
N GLY A 384 -18.05 -16.90 0.42
CA GLY A 384 -17.63 -17.21 -0.95
C GLY A 384 -16.22 -16.75 -1.31
N GLY A 385 -15.50 -16.12 -0.37
CA GLY A 385 -14.09 -15.76 -0.54
C GLY A 385 -13.16 -16.98 -0.65
N LYS A 386 -11.92 -16.75 -1.08
CA LYS A 386 -10.92 -17.80 -1.30
C LYS A 386 -9.63 -17.52 -0.55
N VAL A 387 -8.88 -18.55 -0.18
CA VAL A 387 -7.58 -18.42 0.47
C VAL A 387 -6.49 -18.81 -0.51
N SER A 388 -5.48 -17.95 -0.67
CA SER A 388 -4.22 -18.37 -1.31
C SER A 388 -3.24 -18.80 -0.23
N PHE A 389 -2.40 -19.80 -0.53
CA PHE A 389 -1.46 -20.39 0.41
C PHE A 389 -0.01 -20.21 -0.05
N LYS A 390 0.91 -20.22 0.91
CA LYS A 390 2.36 -20.24 0.69
C LYS A 390 2.97 -21.57 1.14
N LYS A 391 4.19 -21.84 0.66
CA LYS A 391 5.00 -22.98 1.11
C LYS A 391 6.12 -22.47 2.02
N ASN A 392 6.18 -23.00 3.24
CA ASN A 392 7.21 -22.70 4.22
C ASN A 392 8.50 -23.48 3.92
N SER A 393 9.61 -23.06 4.54
CA SER A 393 10.93 -23.69 4.35
C SER A 393 10.97 -25.16 4.79
N ASP A 394 10.19 -25.52 5.81
CA ASP A 394 10.01 -26.90 6.28
C ASP A 394 9.09 -27.75 5.37
N GLY A 395 8.59 -27.17 4.28
CA GLY A 395 7.66 -27.81 3.35
C GLY A 395 6.19 -27.72 3.74
N SER A 396 5.86 -27.22 4.93
CA SER A 396 4.48 -27.02 5.37
C SER A 396 3.78 -25.93 4.56
N ILE A 397 2.44 -25.96 4.55
CA ILE A 397 1.61 -25.00 3.82
C ILE A 397 0.86 -24.15 4.84
N SER A 398 0.84 -22.84 4.62
CA SER A 398 0.11 -21.91 5.49
C SER A 398 -0.63 -20.83 4.69
N PRO A 399 -1.73 -20.27 5.23
CA PRO A 399 -2.47 -19.19 4.58
C PRO A 399 -1.59 -17.97 4.31
N TYR A 400 -1.76 -17.35 3.14
CA TYR A 400 -0.98 -16.17 2.73
C TYR A 400 -1.86 -14.92 2.61
N GLU A 401 -3.01 -15.04 1.93
CA GLU A 401 -3.95 -13.94 1.71
C GLU A 401 -5.40 -14.44 1.59
N LEU A 402 -6.34 -13.60 2.02
CA LEU A 402 -7.79 -13.79 1.89
C LEU A 402 -8.27 -12.98 0.67
N ASN A 403 -8.78 -13.67 -0.34
CA ASN A 403 -9.27 -13.08 -1.59
C ASN A 403 -10.78 -12.89 -1.48
N ILE A 404 -11.17 -11.65 -1.19
CA ILE A 404 -12.54 -11.20 -0.99
C ILE A 404 -12.54 -9.67 -1.06
N VAL A 405 -13.63 -9.07 -1.54
CA VAL A 405 -13.81 -7.62 -1.44
C VAL A 405 -14.00 -7.23 0.02
N TYR A 406 -13.26 -6.22 0.48
CA TYR A 406 -13.21 -5.85 1.91
C TYR A 406 -14.59 -5.49 2.49
N LEU A 407 -15.46 -4.86 1.70
CA LEU A 407 -16.86 -4.61 2.07
C LEU A 407 -17.61 -5.92 2.38
N ASP A 408 -17.43 -6.93 1.53
CA ASP A 408 -18.06 -8.24 1.71
C ASP A 408 -17.43 -8.98 2.89
N ALA A 409 -16.12 -8.89 3.10
CA ALA A 409 -15.43 -9.48 4.24
C ALA A 409 -15.93 -8.96 5.60
N LEU A 410 -16.45 -7.74 5.65
CA LEU A 410 -17.08 -7.17 6.85
C LEU A 410 -18.55 -7.56 7.00
N SER A 411 -19.11 -8.35 6.10
CA SER A 411 -20.52 -8.77 6.18
C SER A 411 -20.74 -9.80 7.27
N SER A 412 -21.94 -9.81 7.83
CA SER A 412 -22.28 -10.68 8.95
C SER A 412 -22.47 -12.15 8.55
N SER A 413 -21.82 -13.06 9.29
CA SER A 413 -22.01 -14.53 9.20
C SER A 413 -22.19 -15.18 10.57
N SER A 414 -22.67 -16.43 10.59
CA SER A 414 -22.91 -17.20 11.82
C SER A 414 -21.63 -17.48 12.64
N ILE A 415 -20.45 -17.35 12.04
CA ILE A 415 -19.16 -17.66 12.66
C ILE A 415 -18.78 -16.65 13.75
N PHE A 416 -19.15 -15.38 13.57
CA PHE A 416 -18.90 -14.31 14.55
C PHE A 416 -20.13 -14.00 15.42
N GLN A 417 -21.18 -14.83 15.37
CA GLN A 417 -22.41 -14.68 16.19
C GLN A 417 -22.98 -13.26 16.20
N LEU A 418 -22.92 -12.58 15.05
CA LEU A 418 -23.45 -11.23 14.88
C LEU A 418 -24.99 -11.27 14.93
N ASP A 419 -25.62 -10.32 15.61
CA ASP A 419 -27.06 -10.29 15.87
C ASP A 419 -27.88 -10.40 14.56
N PRO A 420 -28.67 -11.48 14.37
CA PRO A 420 -29.45 -11.69 13.15
C PRO A 420 -30.69 -10.78 13.04
N ASN A 421 -31.14 -10.13 14.12
CA ASN A 421 -32.37 -9.33 14.16
C ASN A 421 -32.16 -7.85 13.82
N GLN A 422 -30.93 -7.41 13.58
CA GLN A 422 -30.64 -6.03 13.20
C GLN A 422 -30.82 -5.84 11.68
N LYS A 423 -31.03 -4.59 11.23
CA LYS A 423 -31.01 -4.23 9.79
C LYS A 423 -29.62 -4.55 9.21
N LYS A 424 -29.41 -5.82 8.84
CA LYS A 424 -28.12 -6.45 8.52
C LYS A 424 -27.30 -5.60 7.54
N LEU A 425 -27.99 -5.02 6.56
CA LEU A 425 -27.38 -4.17 5.54
C LEU A 425 -26.86 -2.83 6.09
N GLU A 426 -27.67 -2.08 6.84
CA GLU A 426 -27.27 -0.78 7.40
C GLU A 426 -26.07 -0.88 8.33
N ASN A 427 -26.02 -1.95 9.13
CA ASN A 427 -24.89 -2.22 10.02
C ASN A 427 -23.64 -2.65 9.25
N ASN A 428 -23.77 -3.40 8.15
CA ASN A 428 -22.62 -3.74 7.31
C ASN A 428 -22.03 -2.49 6.63
N ILE A 429 -22.87 -1.60 6.09
CA ILE A 429 -22.41 -0.32 5.52
C ILE A 429 -21.75 0.53 6.61
N SER A 430 -22.39 0.69 7.77
CA SER A 430 -21.83 1.50 8.87
C SER A 430 -20.50 0.94 9.37
N ARG A 431 -20.38 -0.39 9.51
CA ARG A 431 -19.13 -1.09 9.85
C ARG A 431 -18.05 -0.86 8.80
N PHE A 432 -18.40 -0.92 7.51
CA PHE A 432 -17.47 -0.62 6.43
C PHE A 432 -17.02 0.84 6.46
N ILE A 433 -17.94 1.79 6.60
CA ILE A 433 -17.63 3.22 6.66
C ILE A 433 -16.75 3.55 7.87
N LEU A 434 -17.02 2.94 9.03
CA LEU A 434 -16.15 3.01 10.20
C LEU A 434 -14.73 2.53 9.88
N SER A 435 -14.58 1.40 9.20
CA SER A 435 -13.26 0.87 8.84
C SER A 435 -12.45 1.87 8.00
N GLN A 436 -13.11 2.54 7.06
CA GLN A 436 -12.47 3.53 6.19
C GLN A 436 -12.17 4.82 6.96
N ALA A 437 -13.14 5.33 7.74
CA ALA A 437 -12.98 6.53 8.54
C ALA A 437 -11.88 6.37 9.60
N PHE A 438 -11.81 5.22 10.28
CA PHE A 438 -10.76 4.92 11.24
C PHE A 438 -9.38 4.90 10.56
N THR A 439 -9.25 4.23 9.41
CA THR A 439 -8.02 4.22 8.60
C THR A 439 -7.60 5.64 8.19
N MET A 440 -8.55 6.48 7.75
CA MET A 440 -8.34 7.90 7.45
C MET A 440 -7.95 8.73 8.67
N SER A 441 -8.23 8.25 9.88
CA SER A 441 -7.96 8.97 11.11
C SER A 441 -6.53 8.78 11.61
N LEU A 442 -5.86 7.69 11.22
CA LEU A 442 -4.52 7.35 11.69
C LEU A 442 -3.43 8.27 11.11
N LYS A 443 -2.31 8.38 11.81
CA LYS A 443 -1.08 9.03 11.34
C LYS A 443 -0.60 8.36 10.06
N GLY A 444 -0.36 9.15 9.02
CA GLY A 444 -0.05 8.66 7.68
C GLY A 444 -0.98 9.24 6.60
N ILE A 445 -0.76 8.76 5.38
CA ILE A 445 -1.56 9.06 4.19
C ILE A 445 -2.53 7.90 3.98
N PRO A 446 -3.85 8.12 3.89
CA PRO A 446 -4.80 7.07 3.55
C PRO A 446 -4.73 6.73 2.06
N ALA A 447 -4.79 5.44 1.76
CA ALA A 447 -5.02 4.90 0.43
C ALA A 447 -6.34 4.15 0.40
N ILE A 448 -7.20 4.49 -0.57
CA ILE A 448 -8.49 3.86 -0.79
C ILE A 448 -8.43 3.14 -2.12
N TYR A 449 -8.75 1.85 -2.12
CA TYR A 449 -8.86 1.08 -3.35
C TYR A 449 -10.16 1.43 -4.08
N PHE A 450 -10.14 1.50 -5.41
CA PHE A 450 -11.29 1.91 -6.23
C PHE A 450 -12.57 1.16 -5.87
N HIS A 451 -12.47 -0.17 -5.66
CA HIS A 451 -13.61 -1.00 -5.25
C HIS A 451 -14.17 -0.64 -3.87
N SER A 452 -13.33 -0.18 -2.95
CA SER A 452 -13.81 0.34 -1.66
C SER A 452 -14.47 1.71 -1.80
N LEU A 453 -13.95 2.57 -2.68
CA LEU A 453 -14.52 3.89 -2.95
C LEU A 453 -15.95 3.79 -3.52
N VAL A 454 -16.18 2.88 -4.46
CA VAL A 454 -17.46 2.78 -5.19
C VAL A 454 -18.38 1.68 -4.64
N GLY A 455 -18.00 1.01 -3.55
CA GLY A 455 -18.84 -0.02 -2.92
C GLY A 455 -19.03 -1.28 -3.77
N THR A 456 -18.00 -1.71 -4.50
CA THR A 456 -18.04 -2.94 -5.32
C THR A 456 -18.30 -4.17 -4.44
N ARG A 457 -18.96 -5.18 -5.01
CA ARG A 457 -19.19 -6.51 -4.42
C ARG A 457 -18.28 -7.56 -5.08
N ASN A 458 -18.15 -8.74 -4.47
CA ASN A 458 -17.37 -9.85 -5.02
C ASN A 458 -17.77 -10.17 -6.46
N ASP A 459 -16.79 -10.24 -7.35
CA ASP A 459 -16.98 -10.58 -8.76
C ASP A 459 -16.91 -12.10 -8.97
N PHE A 460 -18.01 -12.77 -8.66
CA PHE A 460 -18.13 -14.21 -8.84
C PHE A 460 -18.11 -14.62 -10.31
N GLU A 461 -18.58 -13.76 -11.23
CA GLU A 461 -18.61 -14.04 -12.66
C GLU A 461 -17.20 -14.06 -13.24
N LYS A 462 -16.40 -13.02 -12.95
CA LYS A 462 -14.99 -12.98 -13.36
C LYS A 462 -14.19 -14.10 -12.72
N PHE A 463 -14.41 -14.41 -11.44
CA PHE A 463 -13.79 -15.57 -10.80
C PHE A 463 -14.16 -16.90 -11.49
N GLN A 464 -15.42 -17.10 -11.84
CA GLN A 464 -15.85 -18.30 -12.54
C GLN A 464 -15.25 -18.42 -13.95
N LYS A 465 -15.03 -17.29 -14.63
CA LYS A 465 -14.43 -17.23 -15.97
C LYS A 465 -12.91 -17.42 -15.94
N GLU A 466 -12.20 -16.72 -15.05
CA GLU A 466 -10.74 -16.60 -15.06
C GLU A 466 -10.05 -17.61 -14.12
N LYS A 467 -10.77 -18.19 -13.16
CA LYS A 467 -10.32 -19.28 -12.27
C LYS A 467 -9.11 -18.97 -11.38
N TYR A 468 -8.75 -17.71 -11.16
CA TYR A 468 -7.80 -17.32 -10.12
C TYR A 468 -8.49 -16.50 -9.01
N ASN A 469 -8.03 -16.67 -7.76
CA ASN A 469 -8.74 -16.18 -6.58
C ASN A 469 -8.95 -14.66 -6.53
N ARG A 470 -7.94 -13.88 -6.94
CA ARG A 470 -7.95 -12.40 -6.90
C ARG A 470 -8.95 -11.77 -7.88
N ALA A 471 -9.50 -12.54 -8.82
CA ALA A 471 -10.57 -12.08 -9.71
C ALA A 471 -11.79 -11.57 -8.92
N LEU A 472 -12.04 -12.14 -7.73
CA LEU A 472 -13.14 -11.73 -6.85
C LEU A 472 -13.09 -10.25 -6.45
N ASN A 473 -11.90 -9.65 -6.33
CA ASN A 473 -11.71 -8.27 -5.89
C ASN A 473 -11.06 -7.38 -6.97
N ARG A 474 -11.27 -7.72 -8.25
CA ARG A 474 -10.73 -6.99 -9.41
C ARG A 474 -11.78 -6.79 -10.50
N HIS A 475 -13.01 -6.43 -10.12
CA HIS A 475 -14.10 -6.20 -11.08
C HIS A 475 -13.73 -5.10 -12.08
N THR A 476 -14.18 -5.23 -13.33
CA THR A 476 -13.99 -4.21 -14.36
C THR A 476 -15.35 -3.64 -14.75
N TYR A 477 -15.51 -2.33 -14.65
CA TYR A 477 -16.78 -1.66 -14.92
C TYR A 477 -16.90 -1.23 -16.37
N SER A 478 -18.09 -1.34 -16.95
CA SER A 478 -18.42 -0.47 -18.09
C SER A 478 -18.72 0.95 -17.61
N GLU A 479 -18.41 1.98 -18.41
CA GLU A 479 -18.72 3.39 -18.09
C GLU A 479 -20.19 3.57 -17.68
N LYS A 480 -21.12 2.98 -18.43
CA LYS A 480 -22.56 3.06 -18.17
C LYS A 480 -22.96 2.40 -16.85
N GLU A 481 -22.35 1.26 -16.52
CA GLU A 481 -22.65 0.54 -15.29
C GLU A 481 -22.29 1.35 -14.05
N ILE A 482 -21.05 1.84 -13.98
CA ILE A 482 -20.59 2.60 -12.82
C ILE A 482 -21.34 3.93 -12.68
N GLU A 483 -21.68 4.57 -13.80
CA GLU A 483 -22.50 5.78 -13.78
C GLU A 483 -23.90 5.51 -13.24
N ASN A 484 -24.58 4.45 -13.72
CA ASN A 484 -25.90 4.08 -13.22
C ASN A 484 -25.89 3.78 -11.72
N GLN A 485 -24.91 3.00 -11.25
CA GLN A 485 -24.77 2.66 -9.84
C GLN A 485 -24.54 3.91 -8.99
N LEU A 486 -23.65 4.82 -9.39
CA LEU A 486 -23.33 6.01 -8.58
C LEU A 486 -24.36 7.14 -8.70
N ASN A 487 -25.13 7.21 -9.79
CA ASN A 487 -26.15 8.24 -9.99
C ASN A 487 -27.50 7.90 -9.34
N ASP A 488 -27.76 6.63 -8.99
CA ASP A 488 -28.91 6.26 -8.18
C ASP A 488 -28.65 6.57 -6.70
N PRO A 489 -29.33 7.57 -6.10
CA PRO A 489 -29.11 7.96 -4.70
C PRO A 489 -29.52 6.87 -3.69
N ASN A 490 -30.34 5.89 -4.12
CA ASN A 490 -30.77 4.79 -3.26
C ASN A 490 -29.81 3.59 -3.31
N SER A 491 -28.87 3.54 -4.25
CA SER A 491 -27.93 2.44 -4.37
C SER A 491 -26.92 2.44 -3.22
N GLU A 492 -26.47 1.25 -2.84
CA GLU A 492 -25.40 1.09 -1.85
C GLU A 492 -24.10 1.77 -2.32
N ASN A 493 -23.80 1.65 -3.62
CA ASN A 493 -22.63 2.24 -4.26
C ASN A 493 -22.61 3.77 -4.11
N SER A 494 -23.72 4.44 -4.42
CA SER A 494 -23.83 5.90 -4.30
C SER A 494 -23.74 6.35 -2.84
N ARG A 495 -24.39 5.62 -1.92
CA ARG A 495 -24.33 5.90 -0.47
C ARG A 495 -22.91 5.80 0.06
N ILE A 496 -22.20 4.72 -0.26
CA ILE A 496 -20.80 4.51 0.15
C ILE A 496 -19.91 5.59 -0.45
N PHE A 497 -20.00 5.81 -1.77
CA PHE A 497 -19.20 6.80 -2.48
C PHE A 497 -19.36 8.20 -1.87
N ASN A 498 -20.59 8.63 -1.61
CA ASN A 498 -20.88 9.94 -1.04
C ASN A 498 -20.34 10.09 0.40
N GLN A 499 -20.51 9.05 1.24
CA GLN A 499 -20.02 9.09 2.61
C GLN A 499 -18.48 9.12 2.67
N LEU A 500 -17.79 8.29 1.88
CA LEU A 500 -16.33 8.29 1.83
C LEU A 500 -15.78 9.58 1.24
N SER A 501 -16.39 10.11 0.18
CA SER A 501 -16.00 11.40 -0.41
C SER A 501 -16.13 12.54 0.59
N ASN A 502 -17.22 12.56 1.37
CA ASN A 502 -17.42 13.56 2.43
C ASN A 502 -16.37 13.43 3.56
N LEU A 503 -16.07 12.21 4.02
CA LEU A 503 -15.03 11.97 5.04
C LEU A 503 -13.65 12.43 4.57
N LEU A 504 -13.28 12.13 3.33
CA LEU A 504 -12.02 12.60 2.74
C LEU A 504 -11.98 14.13 2.63
N GLN A 505 -13.10 14.78 2.25
CA GLN A 505 -13.21 16.23 2.21
C GLN A 505 -13.06 16.85 3.60
N ILE A 506 -13.66 16.25 4.63
CA ILE A 506 -13.49 16.69 6.01
C ILE A 506 -12.01 16.56 6.43
N ARG A 507 -11.40 15.41 6.17
CA ARG A 507 -9.98 15.14 6.49
C ARG A 507 -9.07 16.20 5.88
N ARG A 508 -9.27 16.47 4.59
CA ARG A 508 -8.50 17.45 3.80
C ARG A 508 -8.47 18.85 4.43
N ASN A 509 -9.50 19.21 5.19
CA ASN A 509 -9.67 20.55 5.76
C ASN A 509 -9.29 20.65 7.26
N CYS A 510 -8.84 19.58 7.90
CA CYS A 510 -8.44 19.61 9.31
C CYS A 510 -6.91 19.38 9.45
N PRO A 511 -6.15 20.38 9.95
CA PRO A 511 -4.68 20.28 10.10
C PRO A 511 -4.22 19.11 10.99
N ALA A 512 -5.05 18.64 11.91
CA ALA A 512 -4.76 17.47 12.75
C ALA A 512 -4.43 16.22 11.93
N PHE A 513 -4.99 16.09 10.72
CA PHE A 513 -4.76 14.94 9.85
C PHE A 513 -3.44 14.98 9.09
N HIS A 514 -2.66 16.06 9.19
CA HIS A 514 -1.33 16.15 8.60
C HIS A 514 -0.49 14.91 8.97
N PRO A 515 0.21 14.25 8.03
CA PRO A 515 0.92 12.99 8.32
C PRO A 515 2.01 13.09 9.41
N ASN A 516 2.54 14.30 9.64
CA ASN A 516 3.51 14.59 10.72
C ASN A 516 2.87 15.02 12.04
N SER A 517 1.55 15.15 12.12
CA SER A 517 0.85 15.41 13.39
C SER A 517 1.14 14.31 14.41
N ASN A 518 1.19 14.70 15.67
CA ASN A 518 1.36 13.74 16.75
C ASN A 518 0.07 12.93 16.93
N GLN A 519 0.23 11.70 17.43
CA GLN A 519 -0.87 10.78 17.67
C GLN A 519 -0.64 10.07 19.00
N PHE A 520 -1.65 10.06 19.86
CA PHE A 520 -1.56 9.52 21.21
C PHE A 520 -2.75 8.64 21.50
N PHE A 521 -2.48 7.38 21.81
CA PHE A 521 -3.48 6.42 22.26
C PHE A 521 -3.32 6.24 23.78
N PRO A 522 -4.40 6.05 24.53
CA PRO A 522 -4.30 5.66 25.93
C PRO A 522 -3.72 4.23 26.03
N GLN A 523 -3.07 3.94 27.16
CA GLN A 523 -2.53 2.61 27.42
C GLN A 523 -3.65 1.61 27.71
N TYR A 524 -3.65 0.50 26.98
CA TYR A 524 -4.53 -0.64 27.26
C TYR A 524 -3.89 -1.54 28.35
N PRO A 525 -4.64 -2.11 29.32
CA PRO A 525 -6.11 -2.19 29.42
C PRO A 525 -6.77 -1.10 30.28
N ASN A 526 -6.03 -0.09 30.74
CA ASN A 526 -6.40 0.64 31.96
C ASN A 526 -7.52 1.70 31.87
N SER A 527 -8.42 1.67 30.86
CA SER A 527 -9.64 2.52 30.92
C SER A 527 -10.66 2.49 29.77
N ILE A 528 -10.47 1.75 28.67
CA ILE A 528 -11.46 1.78 27.58
C ILE A 528 -12.27 0.48 27.54
N GLN A 529 -13.58 0.62 27.25
CA GLN A 529 -14.45 -0.51 26.89
C GLN A 529 -13.86 -1.26 25.70
N LYS A 530 -14.06 -2.59 25.63
CA LYS A 530 -13.47 -3.43 24.56
C LYS A 530 -14.01 -3.06 23.17
N GLU A 531 -15.12 -2.36 23.13
CA GLU A 531 -15.88 -1.96 21.96
C GLU A 531 -15.53 -0.55 21.47
N LEU A 532 -14.73 0.22 22.21
CA LEU A 532 -14.47 1.63 21.90
C LEU A 532 -12.99 1.89 21.64
N ILE A 533 -12.68 2.68 20.61
CA ILE A 533 -11.35 3.29 20.44
C ILE A 533 -11.46 4.79 20.66
N VAL A 534 -10.53 5.34 21.44
CA VAL A 534 -10.31 6.78 21.55
C VAL A 534 -8.83 7.11 21.44
N PHE A 535 -8.50 8.16 20.69
CA PHE A 535 -7.13 8.68 20.59
C PHE A 535 -7.12 10.16 20.23
N ILE A 536 -6.00 10.81 20.52
CA ILE A 536 -5.75 12.23 20.25
C ILE A 536 -4.82 12.36 19.06
N ARG A 537 -5.09 13.35 18.20
CA ARG A 537 -4.12 13.91 17.25
C ARG A 537 -3.91 15.39 17.54
N GLN A 538 -2.65 15.77 17.68
CA GLN A 538 -2.26 17.17 17.81
C GLN A 538 -1.72 17.66 16.47
N ALA A 539 -2.30 18.75 15.95
CA ALA A 539 -1.92 19.28 14.65
C ALA A 539 -0.42 19.65 14.60
N TYR A 540 0.23 19.33 13.48
CA TYR A 540 1.66 19.57 13.27
C TYR A 540 2.04 21.05 13.37
N ASP A 541 1.13 21.94 12.93
CA ASP A 541 1.26 23.39 13.03
C ASP A 541 0.79 23.95 14.38
N LEU A 542 0.45 23.07 15.34
CA LEU A 542 -0.07 23.40 16.66
C LEU A 542 -1.40 24.20 16.63
N SER A 543 -2.14 24.18 15.52
CA SER A 543 -3.42 24.88 15.37
C SER A 543 -4.55 24.32 16.24
N GLY A 544 -4.42 23.11 16.76
CA GLY A 544 -5.44 22.52 17.62
C GLY A 544 -5.30 21.02 17.83
N ILE A 545 -6.34 20.44 18.41
CA ILE A 545 -6.41 19.04 18.79
C ILE A 545 -7.66 18.38 18.22
N LEU A 546 -7.48 17.21 17.62
CA LEU A 546 -8.54 16.31 17.21
C LEU A 546 -8.60 15.12 18.16
N ILE A 547 -9.80 14.79 18.64
CA ILE A 547 -10.08 13.53 19.32
C ILE A 547 -10.90 12.66 18.38
N VAL A 548 -10.46 11.42 18.20
CA VAL A 548 -11.19 10.40 17.45
C VAL A 548 -11.82 9.46 18.45
N LEU A 549 -13.13 9.27 18.37
CA LEU A 549 -13.89 8.36 19.22
C LEU A 549 -14.73 7.43 18.33
N ALA A 550 -14.51 6.13 18.42
CA ALA A 550 -15.05 5.15 17.49
C ALA A 550 -15.69 3.96 18.23
N ASN A 551 -16.93 3.63 17.86
CA ASN A 551 -17.65 2.45 18.33
C ASN A 551 -17.46 1.29 17.37
N PHE A 552 -16.82 0.21 17.81
CA PHE A 552 -16.59 -1.02 17.04
C PHE A 552 -17.67 -2.08 17.26
N SER A 553 -18.70 -1.77 18.05
CA SER A 553 -19.82 -2.68 18.33
C SER A 553 -21.04 -2.43 17.45
N SER A 554 -21.80 -3.49 17.23
CA SER A 554 -23.16 -3.46 16.67
C SER A 554 -24.21 -2.88 17.63
N LYS A 555 -23.82 -2.57 18.87
CA LYS A 555 -24.69 -1.97 19.89
C LYS A 555 -24.30 -0.51 20.13
N PRO A 556 -25.26 0.35 20.52
CA PRO A 556 -24.94 1.67 21.03
C PRO A 556 -24.00 1.58 22.24
N GLN A 557 -23.05 2.50 22.31
CA GLN A 557 -22.08 2.59 23.42
C GLN A 557 -22.14 3.99 24.05
N VAL A 558 -21.73 4.08 25.32
CA VAL A 558 -21.65 5.34 26.04
C VAL A 558 -20.23 5.52 26.53
N PHE A 559 -19.63 6.65 26.19
CA PHE A 559 -18.26 6.98 26.55
C PHE A 559 -18.19 8.22 27.45
N GLN A 560 -17.34 8.19 28.47
CA GLN A 560 -17.11 9.33 29.36
C GLN A 560 -15.61 9.57 29.52
N PHE A 561 -15.11 10.73 29.10
CA PHE A 561 -13.67 11.00 29.12
C PHE A 561 -13.04 10.96 30.52
N ASN A 562 -13.81 11.32 31.56
CA ASN A 562 -13.35 11.23 32.94
C ASN A 562 -13.13 9.80 33.43
N SER A 563 -13.55 8.77 32.68
CA SER A 563 -13.25 7.37 33.02
C SER A 563 -11.84 6.95 32.61
N ILE A 564 -11.12 7.76 31.81
CA ILE A 564 -9.74 7.46 31.44
C ILE A 564 -8.79 7.84 32.58
N SER A 565 -8.22 6.83 33.23
CA SER A 565 -7.16 7.01 34.22
C SER A 565 -5.78 6.97 33.56
N ASN A 566 -4.83 7.75 34.10
CA ASN A 566 -3.41 7.73 33.74
C ASN A 566 -3.10 8.00 32.25
N TRP A 567 -3.89 8.86 31.60
CA TRP A 567 -3.59 9.32 30.24
C TRP A 567 -3.05 10.76 30.27
N GLU A 568 -1.72 10.89 30.28
CA GLU A 568 -1.04 12.18 30.45
C GLU A 568 -1.47 13.23 29.42
N GLU A 569 -1.64 12.83 28.16
CA GLU A 569 -2.06 13.75 27.10
C GLU A 569 -3.46 14.29 27.34
N TRP A 570 -4.38 13.46 27.82
CA TRP A 570 -5.72 13.91 28.19
C TRP A 570 -5.71 14.85 29.40
N GLU A 571 -4.93 14.53 30.43
CA GLU A 571 -4.78 15.42 31.60
C GLU A 571 -4.18 16.77 31.21
N LYS A 572 -3.23 16.81 30.26
CA LYS A 572 -2.70 18.07 29.71
C LYS A 572 -3.79 18.90 29.02
N ILE A 573 -4.62 18.28 28.18
CA ILE A 573 -5.75 18.94 27.52
C ILE A 573 -6.74 19.48 28.55
N LYS A 574 -7.06 18.66 29.56
CA LYS A 574 -7.99 18.99 30.62
C LYS A 574 -7.53 20.20 31.44
N ASN A 575 -6.24 20.27 31.75
CA ASN A 575 -5.68 21.38 32.53
C ASN A 575 -5.52 22.67 31.71
N GLN A 576 -5.35 22.57 30.39
CA GLN A 576 -5.14 23.74 29.52
C GLN A 576 -6.46 24.36 29.02
N SER A 577 -7.54 23.59 28.95
CA SER A 577 -8.79 24.03 28.32
C SER A 577 -9.72 24.74 29.31
N LYS A 578 -10.04 26.02 29.07
CA LYS A 578 -11.07 26.75 29.83
C LYS A 578 -12.51 26.26 29.55
N LYS A 579 -12.73 25.58 28.42
CA LYS A 579 -14.00 24.94 28.02
C LYS A 579 -13.71 23.61 27.33
N PHE A 580 -14.42 22.54 27.72
CA PHE A 580 -14.30 21.18 27.16
C PHE A 580 -15.13 20.98 25.90
N THR A 581 -15.33 22.04 25.14
CA THR A 581 -16.25 22.05 24.00
C THR A 581 -15.51 21.69 22.72
N PHE A 582 -15.91 20.61 22.05
CA PHE A 582 -15.33 20.14 20.80
C PHE A 582 -16.41 20.08 19.71
N PHE A 583 -16.04 20.44 18.49
CA PHE A 583 -16.92 20.39 17.33
C PHE A 583 -16.68 19.08 16.56
N ASP A 584 -17.71 18.25 16.43
CA ASP A 584 -17.61 17.06 15.60
C ASP A 584 -17.64 17.45 14.11
N LEU A 585 -16.53 17.22 13.43
CA LEU A 585 -16.37 17.55 12.03
C LEU A 585 -17.31 16.74 11.12
N ILE A 586 -17.79 15.58 11.56
CA ILE A 586 -18.66 14.68 10.79
C ILE A 586 -20.13 15.11 10.91
N SER A 587 -20.70 15.08 12.11
CA SER A 587 -22.12 15.39 12.36
C SER A 587 -22.43 16.89 12.45
N LYS A 588 -21.39 17.75 12.54
CA LYS A 588 -21.51 19.20 12.75
C LYS A 588 -22.13 19.59 14.09
N ASN A 589 -22.20 18.67 15.04
CA ASN A 589 -22.65 18.93 16.40
C ASN A 589 -21.50 19.36 17.30
N THR A 590 -21.83 20.06 18.38
CA THR A 590 -20.87 20.45 19.41
C THR A 590 -21.07 19.60 20.66
N PHE A 591 -19.98 19.09 21.23
CA PHE A 591 -19.98 18.23 22.40
C PHE A 591 -19.21 18.88 23.54
N ASP A 592 -19.75 18.81 24.76
CA ASP A 592 -19.01 19.09 25.98
C ASP A 592 -18.47 17.78 26.54
N LEU A 593 -17.14 17.61 26.52
CA LEU A 593 -16.48 16.37 26.93
C LEU A 593 -16.49 16.13 28.44
N SER A 594 -17.05 17.06 29.25
CA SER A 594 -17.38 16.78 30.65
C SER A 594 -18.53 15.78 30.79
N ASN A 595 -19.39 15.68 29.78
CA ASN A 595 -20.56 14.82 29.76
C ASN A 595 -20.27 13.49 29.05
N SER A 596 -21.17 12.52 29.25
CA SER A 596 -21.13 11.27 28.48
C SER A 596 -21.54 11.50 27.02
N ILE A 597 -20.88 10.82 26.10
CA ILE A 597 -21.19 10.82 24.67
C ILE A 597 -21.81 9.47 24.30
N ASN A 598 -22.97 9.52 23.65
CA ASN A 598 -23.62 8.34 23.08
C ASN A 598 -23.12 8.11 21.65
N LEU A 599 -22.75 6.88 21.34
CA LEU A 599 -22.36 6.44 20.01
C LEU A 599 -23.36 5.40 19.51
N ASN A 600 -23.92 5.64 18.32
CA ASN A 600 -24.66 4.63 17.60
C ASN A 600 -23.73 3.47 17.18
N PRO A 601 -24.30 2.29 16.82
CA PRO A 601 -23.53 1.18 16.27
C PRO A 601 -22.61 1.63 15.14
N PHE A 602 -21.34 1.22 15.20
CA PHE A 602 -20.32 1.55 14.22
C PHE A 602 -20.07 3.05 13.97
N GLN A 603 -20.50 3.94 14.89
CA GLN A 603 -20.30 5.38 14.73
C GLN A 603 -18.88 5.80 15.07
N ILE A 604 -18.37 6.82 14.37
CA ILE A 604 -17.12 7.50 14.66
C ILE A 604 -17.36 9.01 14.73
N PHE A 605 -16.67 9.67 15.66
CA PHE A 605 -16.62 11.12 15.82
C PHE A 605 -15.21 11.64 15.59
N TRP A 606 -15.13 12.80 14.94
CA TRP A 606 -13.90 13.57 14.74
C TRP A 606 -14.05 14.91 15.45
N LEU A 607 -13.81 14.89 16.77
CA LEU A 607 -14.04 15.99 17.68
C LEU A 607 -12.85 16.95 17.62
N TRP A 608 -13.02 18.11 16.99
CA TRP A 608 -11.98 19.12 16.80
C TRP A 608 -12.12 20.27 17.79
N ASN A 609 -11.00 20.70 18.35
CA ASN A 609 -10.88 21.93 19.12
C ASN A 609 -9.69 22.73 18.56
N GLU A 610 -10.00 23.91 18.02
CA GLU A 610 -9.01 24.84 17.50
C GLU A 610 -8.43 25.67 18.64
N ASN A 611 -7.10 25.77 18.70
CA ASN A 611 -6.41 26.64 19.64
C ASN A 611 -6.72 28.09 19.25
N LYS A 612 -7.49 28.80 20.09
CA LYS A 612 -7.78 30.22 19.91
C LYS A 612 -6.65 31.11 20.41
#